data_AF-Q17WV7-F1
#
_entry.id   AF-Q17WV7-F1
#
_cell.length_a   1.000
_cell.length_b   1.000
_cell.length_c   1.000
_cell.angle_alpha   90.00
_cell.angle_beta   90.00
_cell.angle_gamma   90.00
#
_symmetry.space_group_name_H-M   'P 1'
#
loop_
_entity.id
_entity.type
_entity.pdbx_description
1 polymer ?
#
loop_
_entity_poly.entity_id
_entity_poly.type
_entity_poly.pdbx_seq_one_letter_code
_entity_poly.pdbx_strand_id
1 'polypeptide(L)'
;MPYNEITRVQVPALMHLAELGYNFISQKDKPNLDTTTNILTNSFTKAFNQLNPNPTKNAKDALNGMEKRLNNEDLGKSFYEYLFKSEHQIIDFDNPNNNLYEMMAELPYKSL
;
A
#
# COMPACT_ATOMS: atom_id res chain seq x y z
N MET A 1 -29.58 -7.27 -7.11
CA MET A 1 -28.18 -7.74 -6.99
C MET A 1 -28.14 -8.86 -5.96
N PRO A 2 -27.25 -9.87 -6.10
CA PRO A 2 -27.12 -10.91 -5.08
C PRO A 2 -26.75 -10.29 -3.73
N TYR A 3 -27.43 -10.72 -2.66
CA TYR A 3 -27.19 -10.25 -1.30
C TYR A 3 -26.05 -11.05 -0.67
N ASN A 4 -24.81 -10.61 -0.88
CA ASN A 4 -23.59 -11.31 -0.46
C ASN A 4 -22.56 -10.32 0.10
N GLU A 5 -21.39 -10.82 0.50
CA GLU A 5 -20.32 -10.00 1.09
C GLU A 5 -19.88 -8.86 0.16
N ILE A 6 -19.79 -9.11 -1.15
CA ILE A 6 -19.40 -8.11 -2.14
C ILE A 6 -20.36 -6.92 -2.10
N THR A 7 -21.67 -7.16 -2.15
CA THR A 7 -22.67 -6.09 -2.21
C THR A 7 -22.98 -5.46 -0.85
N ARG A 8 -22.79 -6.18 0.25
CA ARG A 8 -23.09 -5.70 1.62
C ARG A 8 -21.92 -5.06 2.34
N VAL A 9 -20.69 -5.41 1.98
CA VAL A 9 -19.48 -5.01 2.71
C VAL A 9 -18.51 -4.32 1.77
N GLN A 10 -18.03 -5.03 0.74
CA GLN A 10 -16.93 -4.55 -0.08
C GLN A 10 -17.30 -3.30 -0.90
N VAL A 11 -18.41 -3.33 -1.65
CA VAL A 11 -18.85 -2.19 -2.47
C VAL A 11 -19.16 -0.97 -1.58
N PRO A 12 -19.94 -1.07 -0.49
CA PRO A 12 -20.13 0.05 0.42
C PRO A 12 -18.83 0.62 1.00
N ALA A 13 -17.86 -0.22 1.38
CA ALA A 13 -16.57 0.24 1.91
C ALA A 13 -15.75 1.00 0.86
N LEU A 14 -15.70 0.50 -0.39
CA LEU A 14 -15.04 1.19 -1.50
C LEU A 14 -15.71 2.53 -1.83
N MET A 15 -17.05 2.58 -1.82
CA MET A 15 -17.79 3.83 -2.02
C MET A 15 -17.47 4.85 -0.92
N HIS A 16 -17.43 4.41 0.33
CA HIS A 16 -17.09 5.29 1.45
C HIS A 16 -15.66 5.83 1.36
N LEU A 17 -14.69 4.99 1.02
CA LEU A 17 -13.31 5.44 0.78
C LEU A 17 -13.20 6.42 -0.40
N ALA A 18 -14.01 6.25 -1.45
CA ALA A 18 -14.07 7.21 -2.55
C ALA A 18 -14.56 8.58 -2.09
N GLU A 19 -15.59 8.63 -1.23
CA GLU A 19 -16.08 9.88 -0.63
C GLU A 19 -15.02 10.55 0.25
N LEU A 20 -14.15 9.78 0.89
CA LEU A 20 -13.00 10.27 1.65
C LEU A 20 -11.81 10.71 0.77
N GLY A 21 -11.91 10.54 -0.56
CA GLY A 21 -10.88 10.98 -1.51
C GLY A 21 -9.83 9.91 -1.88
N TYR A 22 -10.07 8.64 -1.57
CA TYR A 22 -9.18 7.56 -2.01
C TYR A 22 -9.35 7.30 -3.51
N ASN A 23 -8.24 7.14 -4.21
CA ASN A 23 -8.26 6.82 -5.64
C ASN A 23 -8.51 5.33 -5.85
N PHE A 24 -9.58 4.99 -6.57
CA PHE A 24 -9.86 3.60 -6.95
C PHE A 24 -8.95 3.16 -8.10
N ILE A 25 -8.21 2.07 -7.90
CA ILE A 25 -7.36 1.46 -8.93
C ILE A 25 -8.03 0.19 -9.44
N SER A 26 -8.33 0.17 -10.74
CA SER A 26 -9.01 -0.95 -11.39
C SER A 26 -8.03 -2.07 -11.74
N GLN A 27 -8.33 -3.31 -11.35
CA GLN A 27 -7.55 -4.49 -11.78
C GLN A 27 -7.55 -4.67 -13.31
N LYS A 28 -8.57 -4.13 -14.01
CA LYS A 28 -8.67 -4.17 -15.48
C LYS A 28 -7.53 -3.44 -16.17
N ASP A 29 -6.95 -2.44 -15.50
CA ASP A 29 -5.84 -1.63 -16.03
C ASP A 29 -4.48 -2.32 -15.87
N LYS A 30 -4.47 -3.55 -15.32
CA LYS A 30 -3.28 -4.37 -15.10
C LYS A 30 -2.18 -3.60 -14.36
N PRO A 31 -2.48 -3.04 -13.17
CA PRO A 31 -1.49 -2.27 -12.42
C PRO A 31 -0.29 -3.15 -12.03
N ASN A 32 0.87 -2.51 -11.86
CA ASN A 32 2.10 -3.19 -11.48
C ASN A 32 2.11 -3.47 -9.97
N LEU A 33 1.73 -4.69 -9.59
CA LEU A 33 1.70 -5.17 -8.21
C LEU A 33 2.96 -5.98 -7.92
N ASP A 34 3.57 -5.73 -6.77
CA ASP A 34 4.59 -6.63 -6.24
C ASP A 34 3.95 -7.98 -5.91
N THR A 35 4.56 -9.08 -6.37
CA THR A 35 3.97 -10.41 -6.27
C THR A 35 4.00 -10.99 -4.86
N THR A 36 4.81 -10.42 -3.97
CA THR A 36 4.96 -10.88 -2.58
C THR A 36 4.01 -10.13 -1.65
N THR A 37 3.84 -8.83 -1.87
CA THR A 37 3.17 -7.91 -0.94
C THR A 37 1.85 -7.35 -1.47
N ASN A 38 1.57 -7.50 -2.77
CA ASN A 38 0.46 -6.82 -3.47
C ASN A 38 0.54 -5.29 -3.43
N ILE A 39 1.71 -4.70 -3.15
CA ILE A 39 1.89 -3.24 -3.20
C ILE A 39 1.93 -2.78 -4.66
N LEU A 40 1.23 -1.69 -4.97
CA LEU A 40 1.31 -0.99 -6.25
C LEU A 40 2.70 -0.35 -6.41
N THR A 41 3.64 -1.02 -7.06
CA THR A 41 5.07 -0.62 -7.08
C THR A 41 5.29 0.74 -7.72
N ASN A 42 4.52 1.08 -8.77
CA ASN A 42 4.60 2.38 -9.42
C ASN A 42 4.12 3.52 -8.51
N SER A 43 2.95 3.34 -7.87
CA SER A 43 2.38 4.31 -6.93
C SER A 43 3.26 4.47 -5.69
N PHE A 44 3.74 3.35 -5.14
CA PHE A 44 4.70 3.34 -4.04
C PHE A 44 5.97 4.10 -4.38
N THR A 45 6.59 3.82 -5.53
CA THR A 45 7.82 4.51 -5.96
C THR A 45 7.60 6.02 -6.11
N LYS A 46 6.47 6.42 -6.69
CA LYS A 46 6.11 7.83 -6.83
C LYS A 46 5.95 8.52 -5.47
N ALA A 47 5.16 7.94 -4.57
CA ALA A 47 4.93 8.48 -3.23
C ALA A 47 6.23 8.52 -2.42
N PHE A 48 7.02 7.45 -2.48
CA PHE A 48 8.31 7.34 -1.82
C PHE A 48 9.26 8.48 -2.23
N ASN A 49 9.42 8.72 -3.54
CA ASN A 49 10.30 9.76 -4.05
C ASN A 49 9.82 11.16 -3.66
N GLN A 50 8.51 11.36 -3.53
CA GLN A 50 7.94 12.63 -3.05
C GLN A 50 8.28 12.87 -1.57
N LEU A 51 8.16 11.85 -0.72
CA LEU A 51 8.51 11.94 0.71
C LEU A 51 10.03 11.93 0.94
N ASN A 52 10.80 11.40 0.00
CA ASN A 52 12.25 11.23 0.10
C ASN A 52 12.95 11.88 -1.10
N PRO A 53 13.00 13.22 -1.19
CA PRO A 53 13.59 13.93 -2.35
C PRO A 53 15.11 13.74 -2.49
N ASN A 54 15.78 13.13 -1.50
CA ASN A 54 17.20 12.82 -1.59
C ASN A 54 17.45 11.68 -2.59
N PRO A 55 18.23 11.90 -3.67
CA PRO A 55 18.45 10.89 -4.72
C PRO A 55 19.20 9.64 -4.26
N THR A 56 19.80 9.62 -3.07
CA THR A 56 20.47 8.42 -2.54
C THR A 56 19.49 7.39 -1.98
N LYS A 57 18.24 7.77 -1.72
CA LYS A 57 17.21 6.87 -1.19
C LYS A 57 16.50 6.16 -2.33
N ASN A 58 16.33 4.84 -2.20
CA ASN A 58 15.77 4.00 -3.26
C ASN A 58 14.49 3.30 -2.80
N ALA A 59 13.39 3.52 -3.52
CA ALA A 59 12.11 2.88 -3.23
C ALA A 59 12.19 1.34 -3.26
N LYS A 60 12.99 0.77 -4.17
CA LYS A 60 13.17 -0.69 -4.25
C LYS A 60 13.83 -1.25 -2.99
N ASP A 61 14.82 -0.56 -2.44
CA ASP A 61 15.48 -0.98 -1.20
C ASP A 61 14.53 -0.87 0.00
N ALA A 62 13.67 0.15 -0.01
CA ALA A 62 12.61 0.28 0.99
C ALA A 62 11.58 -0.85 0.92
N LEU A 63 11.13 -1.20 -0.29
CA LEU A 63 10.20 -2.31 -0.53
C LEU A 63 10.81 -3.65 -0.09
N ASN A 64 12.05 -3.93 -0.50
CA ASN A 64 12.81 -5.10 -0.03
C ASN A 64 12.94 -5.12 1.51
N GLY A 65 13.12 -3.95 2.13
CA GLY A 65 13.17 -3.79 3.57
C GLY A 65 11.85 -4.14 4.26
N MET A 66 10.71 -3.78 3.65
CA MET A 66 9.38 -4.17 4.12
C MET A 66 9.18 -5.68 3.99
N GLU A 67 9.46 -6.26 2.82
CA GLU A 67 9.33 -7.71 2.55
C GLU A 67 10.11 -8.58 3.53
N LYS A 68 11.37 -8.20 3.84
CA LYS A 68 12.18 -8.93 4.82
C LYS A 68 11.49 -9.02 6.19
N ARG A 69 10.82 -7.95 6.61
CA ARG A 69 10.15 -7.88 7.91
C ARG A 69 8.82 -8.60 7.92
N LEU A 70 8.19 -8.80 6.77
CA LEU A 70 6.99 -9.64 6.64
C LEU A 70 7.24 -11.11 7.05
N ASN A 71 8.49 -11.56 7.03
CA ASN A 71 8.91 -12.91 7.40
C ASN A 71 9.49 -13.03 8.82
N ASN A 72 9.45 -11.96 9.63
CA ASN A 72 9.97 -11.99 11.00
C ASN A 72 8.98 -12.65 11.98
N GLU A 73 9.49 -13.31 13.02
CA GLU A 73 8.67 -13.87 14.12
C GLU A 73 7.84 -12.77 14.81
N ASP A 74 8.45 -11.61 15.08
CA ASP A 74 7.78 -10.42 15.61
C ASP A 74 7.32 -9.47 14.49
N LEU A 75 6.55 -10.00 13.53
CA LEU A 75 6.07 -9.29 12.35
C LEU A 75 5.52 -7.89 12.67
N GLY A 76 4.49 -7.80 13.53
CA GLY A 76 3.78 -6.56 13.79
C GLY A 76 4.69 -5.45 14.34
N LYS A 77 5.52 -5.78 15.34
CA LYS A 77 6.42 -4.81 15.96
C LYS A 77 7.54 -4.39 15.02
N SER A 78 8.23 -5.35 14.40
CA SER A 78 9.37 -5.06 13.54
C SER A 78 8.96 -4.29 12.27
N PHE A 79 7.77 -4.57 11.73
CA PHE A 79 7.21 -3.83 10.61
C PHE A 79 6.80 -2.41 11.03
N TYR A 80 6.12 -2.25 12.16
CA TYR A 80 5.77 -0.92 12.69
C TYR A 80 7.02 -0.05 12.95
N GLU A 81 8.05 -0.62 13.59
CA GLU A 81 9.30 0.10 13.83
C GLU A 81 10.00 0.51 12.53
N TYR A 82 9.87 -0.28 11.47
CA TYR A 82 10.38 0.12 10.17
C TYR A 82 9.62 1.28 9.56
N LEU A 83 8.30 1.25 9.58
CA LEU A 83 7.48 2.35 9.07
C LEU A 83 7.77 3.67 9.81
N PHE A 84 8.08 3.60 11.10
CA PHE A 84 8.27 4.77 11.96
C PHE A 84 9.73 5.25 12.09
N LYS A 85 10.69 4.33 12.19
CA LYS A 85 12.10 4.62 12.53
C LYS A 85 13.08 4.43 11.37
N SER A 86 12.59 4.04 10.19
CA SER A 86 13.44 3.90 9.00
C SER A 86 14.03 5.25 8.59
N GLU A 87 15.26 5.24 8.07
CA GLU A 87 15.84 6.42 7.41
C GLU A 87 15.02 6.84 6.18
N HIS A 88 14.28 5.90 5.58
CA HIS A 88 13.31 6.17 4.53
C HIS A 88 11.94 6.49 5.13
N GLN A 89 11.39 7.65 4.81
CA GLN A 89 10.04 8.02 5.21
C GLN A 89 9.03 7.28 4.33
N ILE A 90 8.30 6.32 4.90
CA ILE A 90 7.28 5.54 4.19
C ILE A 90 5.89 6.19 4.32
N ILE A 91 5.62 6.75 5.50
CA ILE A 91 4.38 7.47 5.82
C ILE A 91 4.77 8.82 6.41
N ASP A 92 4.17 9.89 5.93
CA ASP A 92 4.25 11.22 6.54
C ASP A 92 3.13 11.37 7.57
N PHE A 93 3.45 11.13 8.83
CA PHE A 93 2.51 11.28 9.94
C PHE A 93 2.30 12.74 10.34
N ASP A 94 3.27 13.62 10.06
CA ASP A 94 3.21 15.03 10.42
C ASP A 94 2.31 15.80 9.45
N ASN A 95 2.31 15.42 8.17
CA ASN A 95 1.46 16.00 7.13
C ASN A 95 0.74 14.90 6.35
N PRO A 96 -0.39 14.37 6.84
CA PRO A 96 -1.10 13.25 6.21
C PRO A 96 -1.45 13.48 4.74
N ASN A 97 -1.70 14.72 4.34
CA ASN A 97 -2.00 15.11 2.95
C ASN A 97 -0.85 14.85 1.96
N ASN A 98 0.38 14.63 2.43
CA ASN A 98 1.52 14.26 1.58
C ASN A 98 1.49 12.77 1.20
N ASN A 99 0.70 11.94 1.88
CA ASN A 99 0.58 10.52 1.58
C ASN A 99 -0.33 10.29 0.37
N LEU A 100 -0.12 9.16 -0.31
CA LEU A 100 -0.97 8.69 -1.39
C LEU A 100 -2.00 7.70 -0.85
N TYR A 101 -3.27 8.01 -1.03
CA TYR A 101 -4.41 7.18 -0.59
C TYR A 101 -5.07 6.52 -1.79
N GLU A 102 -4.86 5.22 -1.94
CA GLU A 102 -5.36 4.41 -3.04
C GLU A 102 -6.09 3.18 -2.50
N MET A 103 -7.02 2.65 -3.28
CA MET A 103 -7.79 1.47 -2.91
C MET A 103 -8.08 0.59 -4.12
N MET A 104 -8.27 -0.70 -3.86
CA MET A 104 -8.63 -1.70 -4.87
C MET A 104 -9.71 -2.62 -4.32
N ALA A 105 -10.52 -3.19 -5.20
CA ALA A 105 -11.27 -4.37 -4.86
C ALA A 105 -10.30 -5.53 -4.53
N GLU A 106 -10.71 -6.43 -3.66
CA GLU A 106 -9.98 -7.62 -3.23
C GLU A 106 -9.33 -8.33 -4.42
N LEU A 107 -8.05 -8.65 -4.27
CA LEU A 107 -7.30 -9.42 -5.24
C LEU A 107 -7.63 -10.91 -5.05
N PRO A 108 -7.79 -11.68 -6.14
CA PRO A 108 -8.00 -13.12 -6.01
C PRO A 108 -6.83 -13.75 -5.26
N TYR A 109 -7.12 -14.66 -4.32
CA TYR A 109 -6.08 -15.46 -3.69
C TYR A 109 -5.29 -16.24 -4.73
N LYS A 110 -3.97 -16.14 -4.66
CA LYS A 110 -3.04 -16.92 -5.49
C LYS A 110 -2.24 -17.82 -4.57
N SER A 111 -2.50 -19.12 -4.61
CA SER A 111 -1.62 -20.10 -3.95
C SER A 111 -0.26 -20.08 -4.64
N LEU A 112 0.80 -20.10 -3.81
CA LEU A 112 2.16 -20.42 -4.24
C LEU A 112 2.22 -21.82 -4.86
#